data_AF-A0A5S4YPG7-F1
#
_entry.id   AF-A0A5S4YPG7-F1
#
_cell.length_a   1.000
_cell.length_b   1.000
_cell.length_c   1.000
_cell.angle_alpha   90.00
_cell.angle_beta   90.00
_cell.angle_gamma   90.00
#
_symmetry.space_group_name_H-M   'P 1'
#
loop_
_entity.id
_entity.type
_entity.pdbx_description
1 polymer ?
#
loop_
_entity_poly.entity_id
_entity_poly.type
_entity_poly.pdbx_seq_one_letter_code
_entity_poly.pdbx_strand_id
1 'polypeptide(L)' 'MKSREIEALKDAATRPGGWGLFKQKTTAKLPELGYFVKEKHPAYGNQFRITDAGRAALAAAEAK' A
#
# COMPACT_ATOMS: atom_id res chain seq x y z
N MET A 1 -0.40 -11.94 6.79
CA MET A 1 0.18 -10.60 6.50
C MET A 1 1.31 -10.35 7.48
N LYS A 2 2.48 -9.88 7.06
CA LYS A 2 3.59 -9.53 7.98
C LYS A 2 3.38 -8.12 8.55
N SER A 3 3.85 -7.81 9.76
CA SER A 3 3.67 -6.47 10.38
C SER A 3 4.14 -5.32 9.47
N ARG A 4 5.26 -5.49 8.77
CA ARG A 4 5.79 -4.47 7.83
C ARG A 4 4.87 -4.17 6.65
N GLU A 5 4.07 -5.16 6.24
CA GLU A 5 3.11 -5.00 5.14
C GLU A 5 1.88 -4.22 5.61
N ILE A 6 1.41 -4.50 6.84
CA ILE A 6 0.32 -3.77 7.49
C ILE A 6 0.73 -2.32 7.72
N GLU A 7 1.95 -2.07 8.20
CA GLU A 7 2.48 -0.70 8.38
C GLU A 7 2.53 0.07 7.05
N ALA A 8 2.94 -0.59 5.97
CA ALA A 8 2.95 0.04 4.64
C ALA A 8 1.54 0.35 4.13
N LEU A 9 0.57 -0.55 4.35
CA LEU A 9 -0.83 -0.32 4.01
C LEU A 9 -1.41 0.83 4.86
N LYS A 10 -1.10 0.88 6.16
CA LYS A 10 -1.53 1.94 7.06
C LYS A 10 -0.93 3.30 6.68
N ASP A 11 0.36 3.37 6.38
CA ASP A 11 1.03 4.59 5.90
C ASP A 11 0.42 5.09 4.58
N ALA A 12 0.11 4.19 3.64
CA ALA A 12 -0.55 4.56 2.40
C ALA A 12 -2.00 5.00 2.62
N ALA A 13 -2.74 4.33 3.51
CA ALA A 13 -4.14 4.64 3.81
C ALA A 13 -4.33 5.99 4.52
N THR A 14 -3.36 6.41 5.36
CA THR A 14 -3.42 7.68 6.09
C THR A 14 -2.94 8.88 5.26
N ARG A 15 -2.26 8.66 4.13
CA ARG A 15 -1.76 9.72 3.27
C ARG A 15 -2.84 10.26 2.31
N PRO A 16 -2.89 11.58 2.08
CA PRO A 16 -3.77 12.17 1.09
C PRO A 16 -3.48 11.59 -0.30
N GLY A 17 -4.51 11.04 -0.95
CA GLY A 17 -4.40 10.39 -2.25
C GLY A 17 -3.98 8.91 -2.22
N GLY A 18 -3.75 8.32 -1.04
CA GLY A 18 -3.46 6.88 -0.92
C GLY A 18 -2.04 6.48 -1.34
N TRP A 19 -1.12 7.44 -1.46
CA TRP A 19 0.23 7.22 -1.98
C TRP A 19 1.17 6.74 -0.89
N GLY A 20 1.68 5.52 -1.00
CA GLY A 20 2.56 4.91 -0.01
C GLY A 20 4.01 4.82 -0.47
N LEU A 21 4.95 4.98 0.46
CA LEU A 21 6.37 4.73 0.19
C LEU A 21 6.66 3.23 0.21
N PHE A 22 6.67 2.64 -0.98
CA PHE A 22 6.96 1.22 -1.14
C PHE A 22 8.46 0.94 -1.05
N LYS A 23 8.96 0.54 0.13
CA LYS A 23 10.36 0.07 0.24
C LYS A 23 10.47 -1.33 -0.39
N GLN A 24 10.99 -1.35 -1.62
CA GLN A 24 10.99 -2.45 -2.59
C GLN A 24 11.36 -3.86 -2.07
N LYS A 25 12.17 -4.01 -1.01
CA LYS A 25 12.59 -5.36 -0.57
C LYS A 25 11.58 -6.08 0.31
N THR A 26 10.81 -5.36 1.13
CA THR A 26 9.95 -5.99 2.15
C THR A 26 8.49 -6.03 1.78
N THR A 27 8.07 -5.13 0.89
CA THR A 27 6.68 -5.01 0.51
C THR A 27 6.40 -5.54 -0.89
N ALA A 28 7.39 -5.92 -1.72
CA ALA A 28 7.25 -6.36 -3.13
C ALA A 28 5.96 -7.15 -3.48
N LYS A 29 5.50 -8.00 -2.56
CA LYS A 29 4.29 -8.84 -2.70
C LYS A 29 2.97 -8.07 -2.67
N LEU A 30 2.88 -6.87 -2.10
CA LEU A 30 1.58 -6.16 -1.99
C LEU A 30 1.01 -5.72 -3.36
N PRO A 31 1.81 -5.28 -4.35
CA PRO A 31 1.35 -5.10 -5.71
C PRO A 31 0.93 -6.41 -6.37
N GLU A 32 1.68 -7.49 -6.16
CA GLU A 32 1.34 -8.82 -6.69
C GLU A 32 -0.01 -9.32 -6.13
N LEU A 33 -0.30 -8.99 -4.88
CA LEU A 33 -1.58 -9.28 -4.21
C LEU A 33 -2.70 -8.29 -4.57
N GLY A 34 -2.44 -7.30 -5.43
CA GLY A 34 -3.43 -6.30 -5.83
C GLY A 34 -3.76 -5.25 -4.77
N TYR A 35 -3.00 -5.20 -3.66
CA TYR A 35 -3.20 -4.22 -2.59
C TYR A 35 -2.60 -2.84 -2.90
N PHE A 36 -1.64 -2.80 -3.82
CA PHE A 36 -1.08 -1.56 -4.36
C PHE A 36 -1.08 -1.60 -5.88
N VAL A 37 -1.36 -0.46 -6.49
CA VAL A 37 -1.21 -0.24 -7.94
C VAL A 37 -0.08 0.74 -8.18
N LYS A 38 0.75 0.47 -9.20
CA LYS A 38 1.81 1.38 -9.61
C LYS A 38 1.23 2.38 -10.60
N GLU A 39 1.20 3.65 -10.23
CA GLU A 39 0.67 4.74 -11.04
C GLU A 39 1.68 5.88 -11.18
N LYS A 40 1.60 6.64 -12.27
CA LYS A 40 2.49 7.77 -12.52
C LYS A 40 1.97 9.01 -11.77
N HIS A 41 2.62 9.34 -10.65
CA HIS A 41 2.38 10.56 -9.92
C HIS A 41 2.98 11.77 -10.66
N PRO A 42 2.23 12.89 -10.81
CA PRO A 42 2.68 14.05 -11.60
C PRO A 42 3.97 14.69 -11.06
N ALA A 43 4.16 14.71 -9.73
CA ALA A 43 5.34 15.34 -9.10
C ALA A 43 6.52 14.37 -8.82
N TYR A 44 6.28 13.06 -8.75
CA TYR A 44 7.25 12.10 -8.21
C TYR A 44 7.49 10.90 -9.15
N GLY A 45 6.91 10.90 -10.34
CA GLY A 45 7.03 9.79 -11.29
C GLY A 45 6.29 8.54 -10.80
N ASN A 46 6.86 7.36 -11.03
CA ASN A 46 6.20 6.11 -10.66
C ASN A 46 6.07 5.97 -9.13
N GLN A 47 4.85 6.01 -8.62
CA GLN A 47 4.52 5.79 -7.22
C GLN A 47 3.53 4.63 -7.07
N PHE A 48 3.40 4.14 -5.84
CA PHE A 48 2.43 3.11 -5.50
C PHE A 48 1.26 3.74 -4.75
N ARG A 49 0.05 3.46 -5.22
CA ARG A 49 -1.19 3.86 -4.56
C ARG A 49 -1.87 2.64 -3.97
N ILE A 50 -2.36 2.74 -2.73
CA ILE A 50 -3.16 1.70 -2.11
C ILE A 50 -4.49 1.54 -2.85
N THR A 51 -4.88 0.30 -3.13
CA THR A 51 -6.18 -0.03 -3.76
C THR A 51 -7.26 -0.26 -2.71
N ASP A 52 -8.51 -0.37 -3.13
CA ASP A 52 -9.61 -0.76 -2.23
C ASP A 52 -9.38 -2.13 -1.59
N ALA A 53 -8.81 -3.09 -2.34
CA ALA A 53 -8.41 -4.38 -1.80
C ALA A 53 -7.34 -4.25 -0.70
N GLY A 54 -6.37 -3.35 -0.87
CA GLY A 54 -5.36 -3.07 0.15
C GLY A 54 -5.95 -2.44 1.41
N ARG A 55 -6.92 -1.53 1.27
CA ARG A 55 -7.65 -0.94 2.40
C ARG A 55 -8.51 -1.97 3.11
N ALA A 56 -9.21 -2.82 2.37
CA ALA A 56 -10.03 -3.90 2.93
C ALA A 56 -9.16 -4.92 3.68
N ALA A 57 -8.00 -5.29 3.12
CA ALA A 57 -7.06 -6.20 3.76
C ALA A 57 -6.43 -5.59 5.02
N LEU A 58 -6.18 -4.27 5.03
CA LEU A 58 -5.77 -3.53 6.24
C LEU A 58 -6.87 -3.58 7.31
N ALA A 59 -8.11 -3.25 6.96
CA ALA A 59 -9.24 -3.29 7.88
C ALA A 59 -9.47 -4.71 8.44
N ALA A 60 -9.36 -5.74 7.60
CA ALA A 60 -9.44 -7.14 8.02
C ALA A 60 -8.26 -7.57 8.92
N ALA A 61 -7.09 -6.95 8.74
CA ALA A 61 -5.92 -7.18 9.58
C ALA A 61 -5.97 -6.41 10.92
N GLU A 62 -6.59 -5.22 10.96
CA GLU A 62 -6.80 -4.44 12.21
C GLU A 62 -8.01 -4.96 13.02
N ALA A 63 -8.94 -5.70 12.41
CA ALA A 63 -10.10 -6.28 13.09
C ALA A 63 -9.80 -7.60 13.83
N LYS A 64 -8.55 -8.07 13.87
CA LYS A 64 -8.14 -9.37 14.42
C LYS A 64 -7.04 -9.22 15.47
#